data_AF-R9IMW1-F1
#
_entry.id   AF-R9IMW1-F1
#
_cell.length_a   1.000
_cell.length_b   1.000
_cell.length_c   1.000
_cell.angle_alpha   90.00
_cell.angle_beta   90.00
_cell.angle_gamma   90.00
#
_symmetry.space_group_name_H-M   'P 1'
#
loop_
_entity.id
_entity.type
_entity.pdbx_description
1 polymer ?
#
loop_
_entity_poly.entity_id
_entity_poly.type
_entity_poly.pdbx_seq_one_letter_code
_entity_poly.pdbx_strand_id
1 'polypeptide(L)'
;MNHEKQDNKTMLVTGVINVEYWDQAKFSGVAILGDRQSAPYLGLVFKNKIAAENIFKEWKEQYGEKDQYEEIRVSIILGDIPGECKGYTLHITLNPDNYRMKIKKMGLSVDETLIAAISRVCRVPAVNYNSVNILKEDFERYLSYYLVPVIVHDNNQYEPLMEYSIEKTELNFRNANEIDENDIDIPVMKRIKK
;
A
#
# COMPACT_ATOMS: atom_id res chain seq x y z
N MET A 1 3.70 48.74 1.63
CA MET A 1 2.90 48.08 2.68
C MET A 1 2.41 46.77 2.06
N ASN A 2 2.93 45.65 2.55
CA ASN A 2 2.83 44.33 1.93
C ASN A 2 1.39 43.81 1.94
N HIS A 3 0.92 43.33 0.79
CA HIS A 3 -0.23 42.43 0.74
C HIS A 3 0.27 41.02 1.10
N GLU A 4 -0.05 40.54 2.30
CA GLU A 4 -0.04 39.12 2.58
C GLU A 4 -1.12 38.48 1.70
N LYS A 5 -0.70 37.77 0.65
CA LYS A 5 -1.56 36.82 -0.03
C LYS A 5 -1.81 35.69 0.96
N GLN A 6 -3.05 35.57 1.43
CA GLN A 6 -3.47 34.41 2.16
C GLN A 6 -3.59 33.25 1.16
N ASP A 7 -2.56 32.40 1.12
CA ASP A 7 -2.56 31.17 0.31
C ASP A 7 -3.67 30.25 0.81
N ASN A 8 -4.83 30.31 0.16
CA ASN A 8 -5.90 29.33 0.35
C ASN A 8 -5.49 28.01 -0.31
N LYS A 9 -4.59 27.27 0.34
CA LYS A 9 -4.29 25.89 -0.04
C LYS A 9 -5.52 25.04 0.22
N THR A 10 -6.13 24.55 -0.85
CA THR A 10 -7.23 23.59 -0.74
C THR A 10 -6.61 22.25 -0.31
N MET A 11 -7.05 21.72 0.83
CA MET A 11 -6.65 20.40 1.29
C MET A 11 -7.59 19.35 0.67
N LEU A 12 -7.02 18.47 -0.14
CA LEU A 12 -7.74 17.36 -0.73
C LEU A 12 -7.44 16.11 0.11
N VAL A 13 -8.45 15.63 0.82
CA VAL A 13 -8.41 14.32 1.48
C VAL A 13 -8.96 13.30 0.50
N THR A 14 -8.09 12.83 -0.39
CA THR A 14 -8.37 11.70 -1.29
C THR A 14 -7.31 10.64 -1.04
N GLY A 15 -7.69 9.38 -1.07
CA GLY A 15 -6.70 8.32 -0.93
C GLY A 15 -7.25 6.96 -1.29
N VAL A 16 -6.33 6.03 -1.44
CA VAL A 16 -6.59 4.63 -1.76
C VAL A 16 -7.15 3.83 -0.57
N ILE A 17 -7.45 4.49 0.56
CA ILE A 17 -7.85 3.84 1.80
C ILE A 17 -9.23 4.34 2.23
N ASN A 18 -10.26 3.55 1.96
CA ASN A 18 -11.56 3.69 2.60
C ASN A 18 -11.46 3.22 4.07
N VAL A 19 -11.40 4.17 5.00
CA VAL A 19 -11.15 3.89 6.42
C VAL A 19 -12.16 2.88 6.99
N GLU A 20 -13.43 3.02 6.62
CA GLU A 20 -14.49 2.16 7.13
C GLU A 20 -14.29 0.71 6.68
N TYR A 21 -14.09 0.47 5.38
CA TYR A 21 -13.87 -0.89 4.89
C TYR A 21 -12.60 -1.51 5.46
N TRP A 22 -11.50 -0.75 5.53
CA TRP A 22 -10.25 -1.26 6.10
C TRP A 22 -10.34 -1.60 7.59
N ASP A 23 -11.08 -0.79 8.37
CA ASP A 23 -11.27 -1.03 9.79
C ASP A 23 -12.20 -2.22 10.05
N GLN A 24 -13.18 -2.45 9.16
CA GLN A 24 -14.05 -3.62 9.18
C GLN A 24 -13.34 -4.89 8.70
N ALA A 25 -12.45 -4.78 7.71
CA ALA A 25 -11.72 -5.91 7.10
C ALA A 25 -10.74 -6.59 8.06
N LYS A 26 -10.30 -5.86 9.10
CA LYS A 26 -9.30 -6.34 10.08
C LYS A 26 -8.04 -6.83 9.39
N PHE A 27 -7.42 -5.93 8.62
CA PHE A 27 -6.12 -6.18 8.00
C PHE A 27 -5.10 -6.65 9.05
N SER A 28 -4.46 -7.79 8.81
CA SER A 28 -3.75 -8.53 9.86
C SER A 28 -2.41 -9.14 9.43
N GLY A 29 -2.09 -9.13 8.14
CA GLY A 29 -0.85 -9.74 7.68
C GLY A 29 -0.62 -9.60 6.19
N VAL A 30 0.48 -10.16 5.74
CA VAL A 30 0.88 -10.18 4.33
C VAL A 30 1.27 -11.61 3.98
N ALA A 31 0.76 -12.10 2.85
CA ALA A 31 1.14 -13.38 2.27
C ALA A 31 1.93 -13.11 0.99
N ILE A 32 3.08 -13.78 0.81
CA ILE A 32 3.82 -13.75 -0.45
C ILE A 32 3.61 -15.08 -1.13
N LEU A 33 3.06 -15.03 -2.34
CA LEU A 33 2.74 -16.20 -3.16
C LEU A 33 3.53 -16.06 -4.47
N GLY A 34 4.75 -16.60 -4.48
CA GLY A 34 5.63 -16.63 -5.65
C GLY A 34 6.08 -18.05 -5.91
N ASP A 35 6.09 -18.45 -7.18
CA ASP A 35 6.47 -19.80 -7.63
C ASP A 35 7.71 -19.79 -8.54
N ARG A 36 8.34 -18.61 -8.75
CA ARG A 36 9.46 -18.38 -9.68
C ARG A 36 9.18 -18.68 -11.15
N GLN A 37 7.92 -18.90 -11.49
CA GLN A 37 7.45 -19.29 -12.82
C GLN A 37 6.42 -18.30 -13.38
N SER A 38 5.83 -17.46 -12.53
CA SER A 38 4.88 -16.41 -12.88
C SER A 38 5.08 -15.13 -12.08
N ALA A 39 4.42 -14.05 -12.49
CA ALA A 39 4.40 -12.81 -11.72
C ALA A 39 3.85 -13.10 -10.31
N PRO A 40 4.51 -12.59 -9.25
CA PRO A 40 4.18 -12.96 -7.88
C PRO A 40 2.90 -12.27 -7.42
N TYR A 41 2.23 -12.87 -6.43
CA TYR A 41 1.12 -12.23 -5.74
C TYR A 41 1.56 -11.78 -4.34
N LEU A 42 1.21 -10.54 -4.02
CA LEU A 42 1.31 -9.94 -2.71
C LEU A 42 -0.09 -9.93 -2.08
N GLY A 43 -0.34 -10.93 -1.26
CA GLY A 43 -1.60 -11.13 -0.54
C GLY A 43 -1.74 -10.19 0.65
N LEU A 44 -2.84 -9.44 0.70
CA LEU A 44 -3.22 -8.66 1.87
C LEU A 44 -4.17 -9.51 2.73
N VAL A 45 -3.77 -9.84 3.96
CA VAL A 45 -4.49 -10.81 4.80
C VAL A 45 -5.53 -10.11 5.68
N PHE A 46 -6.79 -10.51 5.55
CA PHE A 46 -7.95 -9.96 6.25
C PHE A 46 -8.73 -11.04 7.00
N LYS A 47 -9.42 -10.65 8.08
CA LYS A 47 -10.31 -11.57 8.82
C LYS A 47 -11.77 -11.48 8.37
N ASN A 48 -12.18 -10.36 7.79
CA ASN A 48 -13.55 -10.16 7.34
C ASN A 48 -13.60 -10.13 5.81
N LYS A 49 -14.16 -11.19 5.23
CA LYS A 49 -14.26 -11.40 3.79
C LYS A 49 -15.05 -10.30 3.07
N ILE A 50 -16.24 -9.95 3.56
CA ILE A 50 -17.12 -8.97 2.91
C ILE A 50 -16.42 -7.61 2.81
N ALA A 51 -15.80 -7.16 3.90
CA ALA A 51 -15.09 -5.89 3.90
C ALA A 51 -13.81 -5.93 3.03
N ALA A 52 -13.08 -7.06 3.02
CA ALA A 52 -11.93 -7.23 2.12
C ALA A 52 -12.34 -7.19 0.64
N GLU A 53 -13.43 -7.86 0.26
CA GLU A 53 -13.99 -7.79 -1.09
C GLU A 53 -14.36 -6.35 -1.46
N ASN A 54 -14.99 -5.59 -0.55
CA ASN A 54 -15.37 -4.21 -0.82
C ASN A 54 -14.16 -3.30 -1.06
N ILE A 55 -13.05 -3.51 -0.35
CA ILE A 55 -11.78 -2.78 -0.61
C ILE A 55 -11.32 -3.01 -2.05
N PHE A 56 -11.26 -4.26 -2.48
CA PHE A 56 -10.74 -4.58 -3.81
C PHE A 56 -11.74 -4.30 -4.93
N LYS A 57 -13.07 -4.41 -4.69
CA LYS A 57 -14.09 -3.93 -5.63
C LYS A 57 -13.96 -2.43 -5.85
N GLU A 58 -13.86 -1.65 -4.77
CA GLU A 58 -13.66 -0.19 -4.86
C GLU A 58 -12.35 0.15 -5.61
N TRP A 59 -11.27 -0.57 -5.33
CA TRP A 59 -10.02 -0.39 -6.07
C TRP A 59 -10.16 -0.75 -7.55
N LYS A 60 -10.81 -1.86 -7.90
CA LYS A 60 -11.02 -2.23 -9.31
C LYS A 60 -11.95 -1.25 -10.03
N GLU A 61 -12.97 -0.71 -9.35
CA GLU A 61 -13.83 0.35 -9.88
C GLU A 61 -13.05 1.65 -10.14
N GLN A 62 -12.12 2.01 -9.26
CA GLN A 62 -11.35 3.26 -9.36
C GLN A 62 -10.14 3.18 -10.29
N TYR A 63 -9.40 2.06 -10.27
CA TYR A 63 -8.11 1.90 -10.93
C TYR A 63 -8.15 0.87 -12.08
N GLY A 64 -9.18 0.03 -12.13
CA GLY A 64 -9.30 -1.07 -13.10
C GLY A 64 -8.63 -2.37 -12.64
N GLU A 65 -8.54 -3.33 -13.56
CA GLU A 65 -7.82 -4.60 -13.37
C GLU A 65 -6.31 -4.40 -13.16
N LYS A 66 -5.79 -3.27 -13.67
CA LYS A 66 -4.40 -2.86 -13.55
C LYS A 66 -4.39 -1.40 -13.11
N ASP A 67 -3.70 -1.10 -12.01
CA ASP A 67 -3.51 0.27 -11.54
C ASP A 67 -2.50 1.00 -12.45
N GLN A 68 -2.98 1.42 -13.63
CA GLN A 68 -2.16 1.94 -14.72
C GLN A 68 -1.32 3.17 -14.35
N TYR A 69 -1.79 3.94 -13.37
CA TYR A 69 -1.08 5.12 -12.88
C TYR A 69 -0.30 4.82 -11.60
N GLU A 70 -0.33 3.59 -11.08
CA GLU A 70 0.31 3.22 -9.82
C GLU A 70 -0.05 4.17 -8.66
N GLU A 71 -1.33 4.54 -8.57
CA GLU A 71 -1.87 5.40 -7.51
C GLU A 71 -1.84 4.70 -6.15
N ILE A 72 -2.01 3.38 -6.12
CA ILE A 72 -1.81 2.56 -4.92
C ILE A 72 -0.31 2.36 -4.73
N ARG A 73 0.31 3.14 -3.84
CA ARG A 73 1.71 2.97 -3.48
C ARG A 73 1.85 1.85 -2.46
N VAL A 74 2.70 0.88 -2.78
CA VAL A 74 3.07 -0.20 -1.88
C VAL A 74 4.57 -0.19 -1.63
N SER A 75 4.94 -0.28 -0.35
CA SER A 75 6.34 -0.35 0.09
C SER A 75 6.55 -1.48 1.08
N ILE A 76 7.65 -2.19 0.92
CA ILE A 76 8.18 -3.16 1.88
C ILE A 76 9.43 -2.55 2.52
N ILE A 77 9.31 -2.22 3.80
CA ILE A 77 10.37 -1.61 4.60
C ILE A 77 11.05 -2.69 5.42
N LEU A 78 12.33 -2.92 5.12
CA LEU A 78 13.19 -3.87 5.80
C LEU A 78 13.89 -3.23 7.01
N GLY A 79 14.33 -4.06 7.94
CA GLY A 79 15.11 -3.63 9.09
C GLY A 79 14.32 -3.46 10.38
N ASP A 80 15.05 -2.99 11.39
CA ASP A 80 14.55 -2.83 12.74
C ASP A 80 13.84 -1.48 12.89
N ILE A 81 12.67 -1.53 13.53
CA ILE A 81 11.89 -0.34 13.90
C ILE A 81 11.82 -0.33 15.43
N PRO A 82 12.22 0.76 16.09
CA PRO A 82 12.20 0.84 17.55
C PRO A 82 10.82 0.51 18.14
N GLY A 83 10.78 -0.44 19.08
CA GLY A 83 9.55 -0.87 19.76
C GLY A 83 8.70 -1.90 19.01
N GLU A 84 9.09 -2.30 17.80
CA GLU A 84 8.41 -3.32 17.01
C GLU A 84 9.18 -4.65 17.01
N CYS A 85 8.48 -5.75 16.71
CA CYS A 85 9.12 -7.05 16.54
C CYS A 85 10.05 -7.07 15.31
N LYS A 86 11.04 -7.97 15.30
CA LYS A 86 11.91 -8.20 14.12
C LYS A 86 11.09 -8.69 12.92
N GLY A 87 11.42 -8.18 11.74
CA GLY A 87 10.69 -8.49 10.52
C GLY A 87 10.78 -7.39 9.47
N TYR A 88 9.72 -7.25 8.68
CA TYR A 88 9.55 -6.19 7.68
C TYR A 88 8.17 -5.55 7.83
N THR A 89 7.99 -4.36 7.27
CA THR A 89 6.72 -3.63 7.34
C THR A 89 6.20 -3.36 5.95
N LEU A 90 4.92 -3.69 5.72
CA LEU A 90 4.20 -3.24 4.54
C LEU A 90 3.56 -1.89 4.82
N HIS A 91 3.75 -0.94 3.91
CA HIS A 91 3.08 0.35 3.92
C HIS A 91 2.29 0.53 2.62
N ILE A 92 1.00 0.85 2.76
CA ILE A 92 0.07 1.11 1.64
C ILE A 92 -0.46 2.52 1.80
N THR A 93 -0.31 3.33 0.77
CA THR A 93 -0.82 4.72 0.75
C THR A 93 -1.04 5.19 -0.69
N LEU A 94 -1.50 6.43 -0.87
CA LEU A 94 -1.58 7.06 -2.18
C LEU A 94 -0.18 7.43 -2.68
N ASN A 95 0.12 7.21 -3.96
CA ASN A 95 1.27 7.79 -4.62
C ASN A 95 0.96 9.24 -5.03
N PRO A 96 1.46 10.27 -4.32
CA PRO A 96 1.08 11.66 -4.59
C PRO A 96 1.60 12.16 -5.94
N ASP A 97 2.78 11.70 -6.37
CA ASP A 97 3.39 12.12 -7.64
C ASP A 97 2.59 11.58 -8.81
N ASN A 98 2.25 10.30 -8.77
CA ASN A 98 1.47 9.68 -9.83
C ASN A 98 0.03 10.21 -9.87
N TYR A 99 -0.56 10.48 -8.71
CA TYR A 99 -1.87 11.13 -8.62
C TYR A 99 -1.84 12.53 -9.28
N ARG A 100 -0.84 13.35 -8.98
CA ARG A 100 -0.65 14.66 -9.64
C ARG A 100 -0.46 14.52 -11.14
N MET A 101 0.31 13.53 -11.59
CA MET A 101 0.50 13.24 -13.02
C MET A 101 -0.81 12.86 -13.71
N LYS A 102 -1.65 12.03 -13.09
CA LYS A 102 -2.98 11.66 -13.59
C LYS A 102 -3.88 12.89 -13.73
N ILE A 103 -4.00 13.70 -12.68
CA ILE A 103 -4.85 14.91 -12.72
C ILE A 103 -4.38 15.87 -13.81
N LYS A 104 -3.06 16.08 -13.95
CA LYS A 104 -2.48 16.91 -15.02
C LYS A 104 -2.81 16.36 -16.41
N LYS A 105 -2.74 15.05 -16.61
CA LYS A 105 -3.13 14.39 -17.88
C LYS A 105 -4.62 14.55 -18.18
N MET A 106 -5.46 14.65 -17.16
CA MET A 106 -6.90 14.92 -17.29
C MET A 106 -7.22 16.41 -17.55
N GLY A 107 -6.21 17.29 -17.66
CA GLY A 107 -6.40 18.70 -17.97
C GLY A 107 -6.91 19.53 -16.78
N LEU A 108 -6.87 18.98 -15.57
CA LEU A 108 -7.27 19.65 -14.33
C LEU A 108 -6.04 20.34 -13.71
N SER A 109 -6.21 21.54 -13.14
CA SER A 109 -5.13 22.21 -12.40
C SER A 109 -5.00 21.60 -11.01
N VAL A 110 -3.77 21.29 -10.61
CA VAL A 110 -3.43 20.91 -9.24
C VAL A 110 -2.65 22.07 -8.62
N ASP A 111 -3.30 23.23 -8.50
CA ASP A 111 -2.68 24.37 -7.80
C ASP A 111 -2.52 23.99 -6.33
N GLU A 112 -1.30 24.15 -5.78
CA GLU A 112 -0.89 24.08 -4.36
C GLU A 112 -1.71 23.16 -3.43
N THR A 113 -2.24 22.06 -3.96
CA THR A 113 -3.17 21.21 -3.23
C THR A 113 -2.35 20.39 -2.26
N LEU A 114 -2.62 20.57 -0.98
CA LEU A 114 -2.07 19.72 0.07
C LEU A 114 -2.80 18.38 -0.03
N ILE A 115 -2.08 17.34 -0.44
CA ILE A 115 -2.60 15.98 -0.50
C ILE A 115 -2.32 15.34 0.86
N ALA A 116 -3.38 15.09 1.62
CA ALA A 116 -3.30 14.31 2.84
C ALA A 116 -3.72 12.87 2.52
N ALA A 117 -2.75 11.95 2.52
CA ALA A 117 -3.00 10.54 2.23
C ALA A 117 -3.13 9.74 3.52
N ILE A 118 -4.24 9.02 3.66
CA ILE A 118 -4.39 8.00 4.70
C ILE A 118 -3.57 6.79 4.29
N SER A 119 -2.93 6.13 5.26
CA SER A 119 -2.16 4.92 5.02
C SER A 119 -2.59 3.73 5.88
N ARG A 120 -2.12 2.55 5.49
CA ARG A 120 -2.20 1.31 6.26
C ARG A 120 -0.81 0.71 6.38
N VAL A 121 -0.46 0.33 7.61
CA VAL A 121 0.84 -0.20 7.99
C VAL A 121 0.63 -1.56 8.62
N CYS A 122 1.38 -2.57 8.17
CA CYS A 122 1.36 -3.91 8.74
C CYS A 122 2.79 -4.39 8.99
N ARG A 123 3.15 -4.56 10.26
CA ARG A 123 4.40 -5.21 10.66
C ARG A 123 4.23 -6.71 10.55
N VAL A 124 5.11 -7.36 9.80
CA VAL A 124 5.13 -8.81 9.62
C VAL A 124 6.35 -9.36 10.37
N PRO A 125 6.14 -10.13 11.45
CA PRO A 125 7.23 -10.81 12.12
C PRO A 125 7.93 -11.77 11.16
N ALA A 126 9.25 -11.69 11.07
CA ALA A 126 10.02 -12.58 10.20
C ALA A 126 11.39 -12.91 10.82
N VAL A 127 11.77 -14.19 10.73
CA VAL A 127 13.09 -14.67 11.20
C VAL A 127 14.19 -14.36 10.17
N ASN A 128 13.82 -14.34 8.89
CA ASN A 128 14.66 -13.96 7.76
C ASN A 128 13.78 -13.32 6.66
N TYR A 129 14.41 -12.85 5.59
CA TYR A 129 13.73 -12.17 4.48
C TYR A 129 13.56 -13.04 3.25
N ASN A 130 13.57 -14.38 3.38
CA ASN A 130 13.53 -15.28 2.22
C ASN A 130 12.29 -15.08 1.35
N SER A 131 11.11 -14.92 1.95
CA SER A 131 9.87 -14.66 1.20
C SER A 131 9.92 -13.32 0.47
N VAL A 132 10.46 -12.27 1.10
CA VAL A 132 10.65 -10.96 0.48
C VAL A 132 11.67 -11.03 -0.66
N ASN A 133 12.74 -11.81 -0.51
CA ASN A 133 13.73 -12.02 -1.55
C ASN A 133 13.14 -12.75 -2.76
N ILE A 134 12.30 -13.77 -2.55
CA ILE A 134 11.56 -14.44 -3.64
C ILE A 134 10.65 -13.44 -4.35
N LEU A 135 9.88 -12.64 -3.61
CA LEU A 135 9.04 -11.60 -4.20
C LEU A 135 9.86 -10.61 -5.03
N LYS A 136 11.02 -10.19 -4.52
CA LYS A 136 11.92 -9.26 -5.22
C LYS A 136 12.47 -9.88 -6.50
N GLU A 137 12.98 -11.11 -6.44
CA GLU A 137 13.48 -11.85 -7.61
C GLU A 137 12.40 -12.03 -8.68
N ASP A 138 11.19 -12.42 -8.28
CA ASP A 138 10.07 -12.62 -9.19
C ASP A 138 9.59 -11.28 -9.79
N PHE A 139 9.48 -10.23 -8.97
CA PHE A 139 9.13 -8.89 -9.46
C PHE A 139 10.17 -8.34 -10.45
N GLU A 140 11.47 -8.48 -10.17
CA GLU A 140 12.54 -8.07 -11.08
C GLU A 140 12.52 -8.85 -12.42
N ARG A 141 12.05 -10.10 -12.39
CA ARG A 141 11.91 -10.95 -13.59
C ARG A 141 10.70 -10.59 -14.44
N TYR A 142 9.54 -10.40 -13.81
CA TYR A 142 8.27 -10.23 -14.52
C TYR A 142 7.88 -8.76 -14.71
N LEU A 143 8.51 -7.84 -13.99
CA LEU A 143 8.23 -6.39 -13.98
C LEU A 143 6.79 -6.05 -13.61
N SER A 144 6.10 -7.00 -12.98
CA SER A 144 4.75 -6.86 -12.47
C SER A 144 4.53 -7.80 -11.29
N TYR A 145 3.52 -7.50 -10.49
CA TYR A 145 2.99 -8.35 -9.43
C TYR A 145 1.49 -8.09 -9.29
N TYR A 146 0.81 -8.91 -8.50
CA TYR A 146 -0.61 -8.74 -8.22
C TYR A 146 -0.85 -8.48 -6.74
N LEU A 147 -1.65 -7.47 -6.41
CA LEU A 147 -2.28 -7.38 -5.11
C LEU A 147 -3.50 -8.30 -5.10
N VAL A 148 -3.69 -9.08 -4.02
CA VAL A 148 -4.85 -9.98 -3.90
C VAL A 148 -5.35 -9.98 -2.44
N PRO A 149 -6.68 -9.95 -2.19
CA PRO A 149 -7.17 -10.15 -0.85
C PRO A 149 -7.06 -11.63 -0.47
N VAL A 150 -6.58 -11.88 0.75
CA VAL A 150 -6.47 -13.22 1.32
C VAL A 150 -7.27 -13.26 2.62
N ILE A 151 -8.20 -14.20 2.72
CA ILE A 151 -8.99 -14.38 3.94
C ILE A 151 -8.29 -15.40 4.84
N VAL A 152 -8.04 -15.02 6.09
CA VAL A 152 -7.60 -15.97 7.12
C VAL A 152 -8.81 -16.44 7.91
N HIS A 153 -9.05 -17.75 7.88
CA HIS A 153 -10.12 -18.41 8.61
C HIS A 153 -9.68 -18.80 10.03
N ASP A 154 -10.64 -19.05 10.92
CA ASP A 154 -10.36 -19.41 12.32
C ASP A 154 -9.52 -20.69 12.48
N ASN A 155 -9.52 -21.56 11.46
CA ASN A 155 -8.70 -22.76 11.39
C ASN A 155 -7.29 -22.51 10.80
N ASN A 156 -6.87 -21.24 10.67
CA ASN A 156 -5.62 -20.80 10.04
C ASN A 156 -5.45 -21.19 8.57
N GLN A 157 -6.54 -21.51 7.86
CA GLN A 157 -6.50 -21.65 6.41
C GLN A 157 -6.54 -20.27 5.75
N TYR A 158 -5.81 -20.13 4.65
CA TYR A 158 -5.76 -18.93 3.83
C TYR A 158 -6.52 -19.17 2.53
N GLU A 159 -7.44 -18.27 2.21
CA GLU A 159 -8.23 -18.28 0.98
C GLU A 159 -7.90 -17.02 0.16
N PRO A 160 -7.01 -17.11 -0.84
CA PRO A 160 -6.80 -16.03 -1.81
C PRO A 160 -8.00 -15.90 -2.73
N LEU A 161 -8.54 -14.69 -2.87
CA LEU A 161 -9.65 -14.40 -3.78
C LEU A 161 -9.11 -13.82 -5.09
N MET A 162 -8.63 -14.70 -5.98
CA MET A 162 -7.86 -14.34 -7.18
C MET A 162 -8.63 -13.44 -8.15
N GLU A 163 -9.97 -13.54 -8.19
CA GLU A 163 -10.85 -12.72 -9.03
C GLU A 163 -10.80 -11.22 -8.67
N TYR A 164 -10.41 -10.90 -7.44
CA TYR A 164 -10.25 -9.53 -6.97
C TYR A 164 -8.83 -9.00 -7.13
N SER A 165 -7.95 -9.74 -7.80
CA SER A 165 -6.57 -9.28 -7.99
C SER A 165 -6.49 -7.99 -8.81
N ILE A 166 -5.44 -7.21 -8.54
CA ILE A 166 -5.10 -5.97 -9.26
C ILE A 166 -3.63 -6.04 -9.65
N GLU A 167 -3.35 -5.91 -10.93
CA GLU A 167 -1.99 -5.87 -11.46
C GLU A 167 -1.30 -4.55 -11.10
N LYS A 168 -0.04 -4.66 -10.70
CA LYS A 168 0.84 -3.57 -10.29
C LYS A 168 2.21 -3.74 -10.93
N THR A 169 2.86 -2.62 -11.24
CA THR A 169 4.18 -2.57 -11.89
C THR A 169 5.20 -1.77 -11.10
N GLU A 170 4.81 -1.12 -9.99
CA GLU A 170 5.71 -0.47 -9.05
C GLU A 170 5.62 -1.09 -7.66
N LEU A 171 6.76 -1.59 -7.16
CA LEU A 171 6.92 -2.07 -5.79
C LEU A 171 8.19 -1.49 -5.18
N ASN A 172 8.05 -0.84 -4.02
CA ASN A 172 9.17 -0.17 -3.36
C ASN A 172 9.78 -1.08 -2.30
N PHE A 173 11.08 -1.35 -2.39
CA PHE A 173 11.84 -2.01 -1.34
C PHE A 173 12.77 -0.99 -0.70
N ARG A 174 12.63 -0.76 0.61
CA ARG A 174 13.35 0.29 1.35
C ARG A 174 13.90 -0.24 2.66
N ASN A 175 14.85 0.47 3.26
CA ASN A 175 15.31 0.19 4.61
C ASN A 175 14.75 1.21 5.61
N ALA A 176 14.42 0.77 6.82
CA ALA A 176 13.92 1.64 7.88
C ALA A 176 14.90 2.77 8.25
N ASN A 177 16.21 2.56 8.07
CA ASN A 177 17.22 3.60 8.32
C ASN A 177 17.29 4.70 7.23
N GLU A 178 16.58 4.54 6.11
CA GLU A 178 16.47 5.53 5.04
C GLU A 178 15.27 6.47 5.25
N ILE A 179 14.43 6.23 6.25
CA ILE A 179 13.19 6.97 6.49
C ILE A 179 13.48 8.15 7.43
N ASP A 180 13.36 9.36 6.91
CA ASP A 180 13.43 10.60 7.68
C ASP A 180 12.04 11.20 7.99
N GLU A 181 12.01 12.32 8.70
CA GLU A 181 10.77 12.97 9.17
C GLU A 181 9.85 13.50 8.07
N ASN A 182 10.37 13.75 6.88
CA ASN A 182 9.65 14.27 5.71
C ASN A 182 9.34 13.16 4.70
N ASP A 183 9.77 11.93 4.98
CA ASP A 183 9.57 10.78 4.10
C ASP A 183 8.11 10.30 4.10
N ILE A 184 7.59 9.91 2.93
CA ILE A 184 6.23 9.37 2.79
C ILE A 184 5.98 8.13 3.65
N ASP A 185 7.02 7.33 3.92
CA ASP A 185 6.99 6.12 4.73
C ASP A 185 7.16 6.42 6.24
N ILE A 186 7.22 7.69 6.68
CA ILE A 186 7.30 8.06 8.11
C ILE A 186 6.21 7.45 9.01
N PRO A 187 4.97 7.14 8.56
CA PRO A 187 3.99 6.43 9.38
C PRO A 187 4.45 5.05 9.84
N VAL A 188 5.44 4.44 9.17
CA VAL A 188 6.05 3.16 9.55
C VAL A 188 6.88 3.28 10.83
N MET A 189 7.54 4.43 11.04
CA MET A 189 8.41 4.67 12.20
C MET A 189 7.65 5.13 13.44
N LYS A 190 6.43 5.66 13.25
CA LYS A 190 5.62 6.27 14.31
C LYS A 190 4.36 5.45 14.52
N ARG A 191 4.36 4.56 15.51
CA ARG A 191 3.10 4.26 16.20
C ARG A 191 2.95 5.17 17.42
N ILE A 192 2.02 6.11 17.30
CA ILE A 192 1.38 6.76 18.43
C ILE A 192 0.86 5.63 19.31
N LYS A 193 1.42 5.49 20.52
CA LYS A 193 0.82 4.66 21.56
C LYS A 193 -0.63 5.12 21.71
N LYS A 194 -1.59 4.28 21.35
CA LYS A 194 -2.99 4.47 21.76
C LYS A 194 -3.08 4.29 23.27
#